data_AF-A0A661H093-F1
#
_entry.id   AF-A0A661H093-F1
#
_cell.length_a   1.000
_cell.length_b   1.000
_cell.length_c   1.000
_cell.angle_alpha   90.00
_cell.angle_beta   90.00
_cell.angle_gamma   90.00
#
_symmetry.space_group_name_H-M   'P 1'
#
loop_
_entity.id
_entity.type
_entity.pdbx_description
1 polymer ?
#
loop_
_entity_poly.entity_id
_entity_poly.type
_entity_poly.pdbx_seq_one_letter_code
_entity_poly.pdbx_strand_id
1 'polypeptide(L)'
;MIFRQLFDLTSSTYTYLIGCEETKKALLIDPVFELQRRDLALIAELGLTLETVCETHCHADHVTAAWLLKQKTGCKVASAEVIGASNVDLPLVDGDVIQVGNERLEVLATPGHTDGCLSFIMADHAKAFTGDALLIRGCGRCDFQQGNAVTLFHSVREKLFGLPDSCEVYPGHDYSGRTKTTVAEEKAFNTRLGGDASQQDFVGYMDAMQLPHPRLIDHAVPANMKSGELEKGGLPAEVTWAPVHHTFSGVPEVEVEWVISHRDKVHILDVREAAELENSVDRLENTQVLPLTQLRDAIDEVPTDKPVVCLCRSGRRSAMAVNILQEAGITNVANISGGMLRWIELS
;
A
#
# COMPACT_ATOMS: atom_id res chain seq x y z
N MET A 1 13.50 -0.69 -13.89
CA MET A 1 12.70 -0.19 -12.75
C MET A 1 11.38 -0.95 -12.67
N ILE A 2 11.06 -1.53 -11.53
CA ILE A 2 9.71 -2.03 -11.19
C ILE A 2 8.88 -0.84 -10.70
N PHE A 3 7.69 -0.66 -11.26
CA PHE A 3 6.77 0.41 -10.87
C PHE A 3 5.34 -0.14 -10.70
N ARG A 4 4.69 0.18 -9.59
CA ARG A 4 3.26 -0.08 -9.36
C ARG A 4 2.60 1.15 -8.76
N GLN A 5 1.43 1.47 -9.29
CA GLN A 5 0.49 2.43 -8.70
C GLN A 5 -0.64 1.63 -8.06
N LEU A 6 -0.86 1.84 -6.77
CA LEU A 6 -1.89 1.20 -5.97
C LEU A 6 -2.88 2.26 -5.53
N PHE A 7 -4.14 1.89 -5.36
CA PHE A 7 -5.20 2.83 -5.02
C PHE A 7 -5.94 2.40 -3.76
N ASP A 8 -6.21 3.33 -2.85
CA ASP A 8 -7.20 3.15 -1.80
C ASP A 8 -8.55 3.69 -2.23
N LEU A 9 -9.60 2.88 -2.10
CA LEU A 9 -10.97 3.29 -2.43
C LEU A 9 -11.57 4.22 -1.36
N THR A 10 -11.06 4.20 -0.13
CA THR A 10 -11.68 4.92 1.01
C THR A 10 -11.29 6.40 1.01
N SER A 11 -10.00 6.68 0.88
CA SER A 11 -9.42 8.03 0.84
C SER A 11 -9.18 8.53 -0.59
N SER A 12 -9.24 7.66 -1.60
CA SER A 12 -8.85 7.96 -2.98
C SER A 12 -7.35 8.24 -3.15
N THR A 13 -6.53 7.70 -2.24
CA THR A 13 -5.06 7.87 -2.24
C THR A 13 -4.40 6.93 -3.24
N TYR A 14 -3.40 7.45 -3.95
CA TYR A 14 -2.43 6.63 -4.66
C TYR A 14 -1.19 6.37 -3.80
N THR A 15 -0.83 5.10 -3.72
CA THR A 15 0.46 4.64 -3.16
C THR A 15 1.34 4.16 -4.31
N TYR A 16 2.63 4.54 -4.32
CA TYR A 16 3.54 4.18 -5.40
C TYR A 16 4.69 3.29 -4.92
N LEU A 17 4.80 2.09 -5.48
CA LEU A 17 5.93 1.19 -5.25
C LEU A 17 6.95 1.34 -6.39
N ILE A 18 8.18 1.67 -6.03
CA ILE A 18 9.32 1.80 -6.95
C ILE A 18 10.40 0.83 -6.50
N GLY A 19 10.78 -0.11 -7.36
CA GLY A 19 11.75 -1.15 -7.05
C GLY A 19 12.89 -1.22 -8.07
N CYS A 20 14.11 -1.42 -7.58
CA CYS A 20 15.26 -1.71 -8.41
C CYS A 20 15.23 -3.18 -8.86
N GLU A 21 15.21 -3.44 -10.16
CA GLU A 21 15.14 -4.80 -10.71
C GLU A 21 16.35 -5.67 -10.36
N GLU A 22 17.52 -5.04 -10.28
CA GLU A 22 18.81 -5.71 -10.04
C GLU A 22 19.01 -6.00 -8.55
N THR A 23 18.91 -4.98 -7.70
CA THR A 23 19.20 -5.12 -6.26
C THR A 23 18.01 -5.61 -5.44
N LYS A 24 16.80 -5.61 -6.03
CA LYS A 24 15.53 -5.88 -5.38
C LYS A 24 15.14 -4.93 -4.24
N LYS A 25 15.91 -3.86 -4.02
CA LYS A 25 15.56 -2.81 -3.06
C LYS A 25 14.41 -1.97 -3.59
N ALA A 26 13.50 -1.55 -2.72
CA ALA A 26 12.34 -0.77 -3.10
C ALA A 26 11.99 0.32 -2.10
N LEU A 27 11.28 1.34 -2.58
CA LEU A 27 10.62 2.34 -1.76
C LEU A 27 9.13 2.40 -2.05
N LEU A 28 8.38 2.92 -1.08
CA LEU A 28 6.95 3.12 -1.15
C LEU A 28 6.62 4.58 -0.85
N ILE A 29 5.83 5.23 -1.70
CA ILE A 29 5.40 6.63 -1.50
C ILE A 29 3.94 6.63 -1.05
N ASP A 30 3.63 7.37 0.01
CA ASP A 30 2.30 7.60 0.59
C ASP A 30 1.51 6.30 0.87
N PRO A 31 2.01 5.37 1.72
CA PRO A 31 1.31 4.15 2.04
C PRO A 31 0.18 4.35 3.06
N VAL A 32 -0.97 3.72 2.81
CA VAL A 32 -2.17 3.84 3.65
C VAL A 32 -2.20 2.74 4.73
N PHE A 33 -2.46 3.11 5.98
CA PHE A 33 -2.42 2.22 7.15
C PHE A 33 -3.22 0.93 6.97
N GLU A 34 -4.47 1.03 6.51
CA GLU A 34 -5.38 -0.10 6.29
C GLU A 34 -4.88 -1.08 5.23
N LEU A 35 -4.01 -0.62 4.31
CA LEU A 35 -3.53 -1.36 3.16
C LEU A 35 -2.11 -1.92 3.34
N GLN A 36 -1.51 -1.75 4.52
CA GLN A 36 -0.17 -2.28 4.84
C GLN A 36 -0.01 -3.78 4.54
N ARG A 37 -1.04 -4.62 4.77
CA ARG A 37 -1.00 -6.06 4.45
C ARG A 37 -0.88 -6.28 2.94
N ARG A 38 -1.66 -5.54 2.15
CA ARG A 38 -1.62 -5.57 0.68
C ARG A 38 -0.24 -5.17 0.19
N ASP A 39 0.30 -4.08 0.72
CA ASP A 39 1.56 -3.51 0.26
C ASP A 39 2.74 -4.45 0.58
N LEU A 40 2.81 -4.99 1.80
CA LEU A 40 3.81 -5.98 2.19
C LEU A 40 3.71 -7.27 1.37
N ALA A 41 2.49 -7.73 1.08
CA ALA A 41 2.28 -8.91 0.25
C ALA A 41 2.80 -8.70 -1.17
N LEU A 42 2.52 -7.53 -1.78
CA LEU A 42 3.02 -7.21 -3.11
C LEU A 42 4.55 -7.12 -3.15
N ILE A 43 5.15 -6.49 -2.14
CA ILE A 43 6.61 -6.38 -2.00
C ILE A 43 7.23 -7.78 -1.92
N ALA A 44 6.66 -8.68 -1.11
CA ALA A 44 7.12 -10.05 -0.97
C ALA A 44 6.97 -10.86 -2.27
N GLU A 45 5.80 -10.79 -2.94
CA GLU A 45 5.55 -11.50 -4.19
C GLU A 45 6.45 -11.06 -5.35
N LEU A 46 6.84 -9.78 -5.37
CA LEU A 46 7.81 -9.23 -6.33
C LEU A 46 9.27 -9.52 -5.94
N GLY A 47 9.50 -10.17 -4.80
CA GLY A 47 10.82 -10.48 -4.26
C GLY A 47 11.63 -9.23 -3.92
N LEU A 48 10.95 -8.17 -3.44
CA LEU A 48 11.55 -6.89 -3.10
C LEU A 48 11.83 -6.77 -1.60
N THR A 49 12.81 -5.94 -1.25
CA THR A 49 13.10 -5.52 0.12
C THR A 49 12.77 -4.03 0.26
N LEU A 50 11.82 -3.70 1.13
CA LEU A 50 11.45 -2.31 1.40
C LEU A 50 12.54 -1.62 2.22
N GLU A 51 13.21 -0.61 1.64
CA GLU A 51 14.25 0.16 2.33
C GLU A 51 13.73 1.48 2.89
N THR A 52 12.80 2.13 2.18
CA THR A 52 12.33 3.48 2.51
C THR A 52 10.84 3.62 2.25
N VAL A 53 10.13 4.27 3.18
CA VAL A 53 8.81 4.84 2.96
C VAL A 53 8.97 6.36 2.86
N CYS A 54 8.36 6.98 1.86
CA CYS A 54 8.42 8.41 1.63
C CYS A 54 7.02 9.02 1.76
N GLU A 55 6.87 10.03 2.60
CA GLU A 55 5.65 10.84 2.70
C GLU A 55 5.82 12.12 1.88
N THR A 56 4.88 12.38 0.97
CA THR A 56 4.82 13.66 0.26
C THR A 56 4.41 14.80 1.18
N HIS A 57 3.57 14.53 2.18
CA HIS A 57 3.14 15.51 3.18
C HIS A 57 2.49 14.80 4.39
N CYS A 58 2.10 15.56 5.42
CA CYS A 58 1.27 15.06 6.50
C CYS A 58 -0.19 14.96 6.01
N HIS A 59 -0.67 13.75 5.69
CA HIS A 59 -2.01 13.54 5.12
C HIS A 59 -3.13 13.86 6.11
N ALA A 60 -4.28 14.33 5.61
CA ALA A 60 -5.45 14.69 6.41
C ALA A 60 -6.67 13.77 6.18
N ASP A 61 -6.57 12.88 5.20
CA ASP A 61 -7.63 12.01 4.70
C ASP A 61 -7.40 10.52 5.02
N HIS A 62 -6.18 10.14 5.41
CA HIS A 62 -5.84 8.80 5.86
C HIS A 62 -4.68 8.82 6.86
N VAL A 63 -4.52 7.74 7.62
CA VAL A 63 -3.33 7.52 8.47
C VAL A 63 -2.27 6.82 7.64
N THR A 64 -1.02 7.29 7.68
CA THR A 64 0.09 6.61 6.98
C THR A 64 0.41 5.25 7.62
N ALA A 65 0.81 4.28 6.81
CA ALA A 65 1.39 3.02 7.28
C ALA A 65 2.87 3.10 7.66
N ALA A 66 3.53 4.26 7.50
CA ALA A 66 4.99 4.41 7.58
C ALA A 66 5.60 3.78 8.84
N TRP A 67 5.10 4.12 10.02
CA TRP A 67 5.60 3.55 11.29
C TRP A 67 5.41 2.03 11.35
N LEU A 68 4.25 1.51 10.94
CA LEU A 68 3.97 0.08 10.98
C LEU A 68 4.85 -0.70 9.99
N LEU A 69 5.06 -0.18 8.79
CA LEU A 69 5.97 -0.76 7.80
C LEU A 69 7.41 -0.76 8.30
N LYS A 70 7.84 0.31 8.99
CA LYS A 70 9.13 0.36 9.69
C LYS A 70 9.25 -0.71 10.76
N GLN A 71 8.23 -0.91 11.61
CA GLN A 71 8.27 -1.96 12.63
C GLN A 71 8.35 -3.37 12.02
N LYS A 72 7.69 -3.60 10.88
CA LYS A 72 7.63 -4.92 10.23
C LYS A 72 8.85 -5.24 9.36
N THR A 73 9.49 -4.24 8.76
CA THR A 73 10.53 -4.46 7.75
C THR A 73 11.89 -3.87 8.12
N GLY A 74 11.92 -2.93 9.08
CA GLY A 74 13.11 -2.13 9.38
C GLY A 74 13.41 -1.03 8.37
N CYS A 75 12.48 -0.74 7.44
CA CYS A 75 12.62 0.37 6.50
C CYS A 75 12.72 1.73 7.21
N LYS A 76 13.31 2.71 6.54
CA LYS A 76 13.39 4.09 7.01
C LYS A 76 12.14 4.87 6.65
N VAL A 77 11.71 5.77 7.52
CA VAL A 77 10.64 6.74 7.22
C VAL A 77 11.26 8.06 6.80
N ALA A 78 10.89 8.55 5.62
CA ALA A 78 11.33 9.82 5.06
C ALA A 78 10.14 10.79 4.92
N SER A 79 10.32 12.01 5.41
CA SER A 79 9.28 13.05 5.39
C SER A 79 9.95 14.42 5.48
N ALA A 80 9.24 15.50 5.11
CA ALA A 80 9.81 16.84 5.16
C ALA A 80 10.21 17.23 6.58
N GLU A 81 11.42 17.78 6.73
CA GLU A 81 11.95 18.22 8.02
C GLU A 81 11.01 19.23 8.71
N VAL A 82 10.44 20.14 7.92
CA VAL A 82 9.55 21.22 8.40
C VAL A 82 8.26 20.71 9.06
N ILE A 83 7.80 19.49 8.73
CA ILE A 83 6.61 18.89 9.36
C ILE A 83 6.87 18.65 10.85
N GLY A 84 8.11 18.33 11.25
CA GLY A 84 8.44 18.05 12.64
C GLY A 84 7.74 16.80 13.21
N ALA A 85 7.39 15.83 12.37
CA ALA A 85 6.78 14.57 12.80
C ALA A 85 7.79 13.68 13.56
N SER A 86 7.32 12.95 14.57
CA SER A 86 8.14 11.95 15.25
C SER A 86 8.25 10.66 14.41
N ASN A 87 9.25 9.83 14.73
CA ASN A 87 9.55 8.55 14.05
C ASN A 87 10.09 8.66 12.62
N VAL A 88 10.41 9.87 12.15
CA VAL A 88 11.10 10.14 10.89
C VAL A 88 12.60 9.83 11.03
N ASP A 89 13.14 8.98 10.16
CA ASP A 89 14.57 8.62 10.11
C ASP A 89 15.35 9.50 9.14
N LEU A 90 14.68 9.95 8.08
CA LEU A 90 15.23 10.78 7.01
C LEU A 90 14.42 12.07 6.91
N PRO A 91 14.75 13.10 7.71
CA PRO A 91 14.17 14.43 7.53
C PRO A 91 14.69 15.01 6.21
N LEU A 92 13.79 15.37 5.31
CA LEU A 92 14.10 15.80 3.96
C LEU A 92 13.94 17.31 3.76
N VAL A 93 14.81 17.89 2.95
CA VAL A 93 14.73 19.27 2.45
C VAL A 93 14.83 19.33 0.92
N ASP A 94 14.57 20.51 0.35
CA ASP A 94 14.69 20.76 -1.09
C ASP A 94 16.12 20.43 -1.58
N GLY A 95 16.23 19.67 -2.67
CA GLY A 95 17.49 19.25 -3.28
C GLY A 95 18.09 17.96 -2.72
N ASP A 96 17.50 17.37 -1.67
CA ASP A 96 17.91 16.05 -1.18
C ASP A 96 17.68 14.95 -2.21
N VAL A 97 18.31 13.81 -1.98
CA VAL A 97 18.25 12.65 -2.87
C VAL A 97 17.95 11.39 -2.08
N ILE A 98 16.91 10.68 -2.49
CA ILE A 98 16.59 9.34 -1.98
C ILE A 98 17.13 8.33 -2.98
N GLN A 99 18.02 7.45 -2.52
CA GLN A 99 18.60 6.38 -3.33
C GLN A 99 18.16 5.02 -2.77
N VAL A 100 17.59 4.18 -3.63
CA VAL A 100 17.21 2.81 -3.32
C VAL A 100 17.64 1.88 -4.45
N GLY A 101 18.65 1.05 -4.19
CA GLY A 101 19.31 0.30 -5.25
C GLY A 101 19.88 1.25 -6.31
N ASN A 102 19.49 1.07 -7.57
CA ASN A 102 19.85 1.95 -8.68
C ASN A 102 18.81 3.07 -8.91
N GLU A 103 17.67 3.04 -8.23
CA GLU A 103 16.62 4.05 -8.39
C GLU A 103 16.96 5.28 -7.55
N ARG A 104 16.90 6.46 -8.17
CA ARG A 104 17.24 7.75 -7.56
C ARG A 104 16.11 8.73 -7.73
N LEU A 105 15.66 9.33 -6.63
CA LEU A 105 14.63 10.37 -6.62
C LEU A 105 15.19 11.64 -6.00
N GLU A 106 15.03 12.76 -6.70
CA GLU A 106 15.31 14.10 -6.19
C GLU A 106 14.11 14.64 -5.42
N VAL A 107 14.38 15.26 -4.28
CA VAL A 107 13.37 15.88 -3.43
C VAL A 107 13.22 17.33 -3.84
N LEU A 108 12.00 17.71 -4.19
CA LEU A 108 11.63 19.07 -4.55
C LEU A 108 10.61 19.57 -3.54
N ALA A 109 10.91 20.64 -2.80
CA ALA A 109 9.95 21.22 -1.88
C ALA A 109 8.86 21.94 -2.68
N THR A 110 7.61 21.52 -2.50
CA THR A 110 6.43 22.04 -3.21
C THR A 110 5.34 22.49 -2.25
N PRO A 111 5.66 23.36 -1.26
CA PRO A 111 4.69 23.80 -0.27
C PRO A 111 3.52 24.53 -0.91
N GLY A 112 2.38 24.52 -0.24
CA GLY A 112 1.19 25.26 -0.63
C GLY A 112 -0.09 24.53 -0.29
N HIS A 113 -0.15 23.21 -0.51
CA HIS A 113 -1.22 22.40 0.08
C HIS A 113 -1.03 22.32 1.60
N THR A 114 0.19 21.96 2.02
CA THR A 114 0.73 22.18 3.37
C THR A 114 2.08 22.89 3.26
N ASP A 115 2.65 23.36 4.37
CA ASP A 115 4.02 23.90 4.40
C ASP A 115 5.11 22.82 4.23
N GLY A 116 4.76 21.56 4.48
CA GLY A 116 5.62 20.39 4.38
C GLY A 116 5.47 19.55 3.12
N CYS A 117 4.79 20.03 2.08
CA CYS A 117 4.67 19.29 0.83
C CYS A 117 6.02 19.14 0.10
N LEU A 118 6.32 17.91 -0.30
CA LEU A 118 7.41 17.50 -1.17
C LEU A 118 6.85 16.82 -2.41
N SER A 119 7.55 17.02 -3.52
CA SER A 119 7.43 16.20 -4.72
C SER A 119 8.70 15.39 -4.93
N PHE A 120 8.57 14.14 -5.34
CA PHE A 120 9.71 13.26 -5.62
C PHE A 120 9.87 13.07 -7.13
N ILE A 121 11.04 13.42 -7.67
CA ILE A 121 11.30 13.42 -9.11
C ILE A 121 12.29 12.31 -9.43
N MET A 122 11.96 11.39 -10.34
CA MET A 122 12.94 10.40 -10.81
C MET A 122 14.14 11.13 -11.44
N ALA A 123 15.36 10.64 -11.22
CA ALA A 123 16.58 11.31 -11.68
C ALA A 123 16.70 11.50 -13.21
N ASP A 124 15.96 10.72 -14.00
CA ASP A 124 15.84 10.88 -15.45
C ASP A 124 14.75 11.89 -15.88
N HIS A 125 14.06 12.47 -14.89
CA HIS A 125 12.92 13.39 -15.02
C HIS A 125 11.74 12.81 -15.81
N ALA A 126 11.66 11.48 -15.96
CA ALA A 126 10.56 10.84 -16.67
C ALA A 126 9.26 10.80 -15.85
N LYS A 127 9.36 10.83 -14.51
CA LYS A 127 8.22 10.78 -13.58
C LYS A 127 8.40 11.73 -12.40
N ALA A 128 7.32 12.36 -11.98
CA ALA A 128 7.20 13.18 -10.80
C ALA A 128 6.03 12.70 -9.95
N PHE A 129 6.28 12.45 -8.66
CA PHE A 129 5.27 12.14 -7.66
C PHE A 129 4.95 13.41 -6.91
N THR A 130 3.77 13.99 -7.13
CA THR A 130 3.50 15.40 -6.78
C THR A 130 2.70 15.58 -5.49
N GLY A 131 2.38 14.48 -4.80
CA GLY A 131 1.47 14.49 -3.66
C GLY A 131 0.23 15.32 -4.00
N ASP A 132 -0.15 16.20 -3.09
CA ASP A 132 -1.29 17.08 -3.28
C ASP A 132 -0.92 18.50 -3.76
N ALA A 133 0.33 18.73 -4.17
CA ALA A 133 0.71 20.01 -4.76
C ALA A 133 0.08 20.19 -6.17
N LEU A 134 0.18 19.16 -7.01
CA LEU A 134 -0.41 19.14 -8.35
C LEU A 134 -1.24 17.86 -8.52
N LEU A 135 -2.51 18.03 -8.88
CA LEU A 135 -3.45 16.95 -9.18
C LEU A 135 -3.83 16.98 -10.66
N ILE A 136 -4.45 15.91 -11.16
CA ILE A 136 -4.88 15.84 -12.56
C ILE A 136 -5.99 16.87 -12.82
N ARG A 137 -5.70 17.89 -13.63
CA ARG A 137 -6.58 19.04 -13.92
C ARG A 137 -6.94 19.91 -12.71
N GLY A 138 -6.18 19.81 -11.61
CA GLY A 138 -6.43 20.55 -10.38
C GLY A 138 -5.20 20.65 -9.49
N CYS A 139 -5.44 20.88 -8.19
CA CYS A 139 -4.42 20.91 -7.14
C CYS A 139 -5.06 20.59 -5.79
N GLY A 140 -4.25 20.35 -4.77
CA GLY A 140 -4.71 20.27 -3.38
C GLY A 140 -5.30 21.58 -2.89
N ARG A 141 -6.07 21.51 -1.80
CA ARG A 141 -6.64 22.67 -1.11
C ARG A 141 -5.56 23.42 -0.32
N CYS A 142 -5.78 24.69 0.03
CA CYS A 142 -4.76 25.51 0.71
C CYS A 142 -5.26 26.15 2.03
N ASP A 143 -6.41 25.74 2.53
CA ASP A 143 -7.13 26.38 3.64
C ASP A 143 -6.92 25.69 5.01
N PHE A 144 -6.11 24.63 5.06
CA PHE A 144 -5.73 23.90 6.27
C PHE A 144 -4.20 23.67 6.30
N GLN A 145 -3.66 23.17 7.42
CA GLN A 145 -2.27 22.70 7.53
C GLN A 145 -1.22 23.69 6.99
N GLN A 146 -1.36 24.97 7.37
CA GLN A 146 -0.44 26.04 6.95
C GLN A 146 -0.40 26.25 5.42
N GLY A 147 -1.39 25.72 4.70
CA GLY A 147 -1.56 25.89 3.27
C GLY A 147 -1.63 27.36 2.86
N ASN A 148 -1.18 27.62 1.64
CA ASN A 148 -1.14 28.96 1.07
C ASN A 148 -1.22 28.89 -0.45
N ALA A 149 -2.26 29.50 -1.02
CA ALA A 149 -2.49 29.48 -2.47
C ALA A 149 -1.41 30.25 -3.26
N VAL A 150 -0.86 31.35 -2.72
CA VAL A 150 0.26 32.04 -3.38
C VAL A 150 1.49 31.13 -3.45
N THR A 151 1.84 30.50 -2.33
CA THR A 151 2.95 29.54 -2.26
C THR A 151 2.72 28.36 -3.21
N LEU A 152 1.51 27.80 -3.24
CA LEU A 152 1.18 26.69 -4.13
C LEU A 152 1.33 27.07 -5.60
N PHE A 153 0.87 28.27 -5.97
CA PHE A 153 1.03 28.79 -7.33
C PHE A 153 2.49 28.80 -7.76
N HIS A 154 3.38 29.35 -6.93
CA HIS A 154 4.82 29.39 -7.23
C HIS A 154 5.43 27.98 -7.25
N SER A 155 5.12 27.12 -6.29
CA SER A 155 5.58 25.73 -6.25
C SER A 155 5.24 24.97 -7.54
N VAL A 156 4.03 25.13 -8.06
CA VAL A 156 3.64 24.47 -9.31
C VAL A 156 4.26 25.16 -10.52
N ARG A 157 4.12 26.49 -10.66
CA ARG A 157 4.48 27.22 -11.88
C ARG A 157 5.99 27.33 -12.10
N GLU A 158 6.75 27.49 -11.04
CA GLU A 158 8.19 27.73 -11.12
C GLU A 158 8.98 26.43 -11.00
N LYS A 159 8.49 25.46 -10.21
CA LYS A 159 9.20 24.20 -9.97
C LYS A 159 8.63 23.05 -10.82
N LEU A 160 7.38 22.64 -10.59
CA LEU A 160 6.82 21.47 -11.29
C LEU A 160 6.65 21.69 -12.80
N PHE A 161 6.24 22.88 -13.23
CA PHE A 161 6.21 23.26 -14.64
C PHE A 161 7.61 23.57 -15.19
N GLY A 162 8.65 23.64 -14.37
CA GLY A 162 10.04 23.69 -14.82
C GLY A 162 10.55 22.34 -15.35
N LEU A 163 9.86 21.25 -15.04
CA LEU A 163 10.20 19.90 -15.51
C LEU A 163 9.95 19.73 -17.03
N PRO A 164 10.55 18.71 -17.67
CA PRO A 164 10.29 18.41 -19.07
C PRO A 164 8.81 18.19 -19.34
N ASP A 165 8.33 18.68 -20.48
CA ASP A 165 6.93 18.56 -20.90
C ASP A 165 6.43 17.10 -20.96
N SER A 166 7.32 16.15 -21.28
CA SER A 166 7.05 14.71 -21.30
C SER A 166 7.05 14.04 -19.92
N CYS A 167 7.41 14.76 -18.86
CA CYS A 167 7.43 14.21 -17.50
C CYS A 167 6.02 13.80 -17.08
N GLU A 168 5.86 12.53 -16.72
CA GLU A 168 4.61 12.00 -16.20
C GLU A 168 4.41 12.47 -14.76
N VAL A 169 3.20 12.92 -14.44
CA VAL A 169 2.82 13.41 -13.12
C VAL A 169 1.88 12.41 -12.47
N TYR A 170 2.27 11.96 -11.27
CA TYR A 170 1.59 10.98 -10.44
C TYR A 170 1.18 11.64 -9.11
N PRO A 171 -0.11 12.00 -8.94
CA PRO A 171 -0.57 12.76 -7.77
C PRO A 171 -0.81 11.89 -6.54
N GLY A 172 -0.97 12.50 -5.37
CA GLY A 172 -1.40 11.81 -4.15
C GLY A 172 -2.84 11.28 -4.25
N HIS A 173 -3.71 11.96 -4.99
CA HIS A 173 -5.14 11.62 -5.08
C HIS A 173 -5.73 11.81 -6.48
N ASP A 174 -6.76 11.03 -6.80
CA ASP A 174 -7.70 11.31 -7.88
C ASP A 174 -9.10 10.78 -7.54
N TYR A 175 -10.12 11.57 -7.89
CA TYR A 175 -11.52 11.31 -7.55
C TYR A 175 -12.38 10.96 -8.78
N SER A 176 -11.75 10.70 -9.93
CA SER A 176 -12.39 10.48 -11.24
C SER A 176 -11.85 9.24 -11.97
N GLY A 177 -11.05 8.41 -11.31
CA GLY A 177 -10.43 7.22 -11.88
C GLY A 177 -9.28 7.49 -12.85
N ARG A 178 -8.70 8.70 -12.85
CA ARG A 178 -7.55 9.06 -13.67
C ARG A 178 -6.26 8.75 -12.91
N THR A 179 -5.33 8.10 -13.59
CA THR A 179 -4.15 7.53 -12.94
C THR A 179 -2.89 8.39 -13.04
N LYS A 180 -2.76 9.20 -14.10
CA LYS A 180 -1.63 10.11 -14.30
C LYS A 180 -2.00 11.24 -15.27
N THR A 181 -1.13 12.26 -15.34
CA THR A 181 -1.12 13.32 -16.36
C THR A 181 0.32 13.59 -16.79
N THR A 182 0.58 14.65 -17.54
CA THR A 182 1.92 15.10 -17.90
C THR A 182 2.11 16.58 -17.60
N VAL A 183 3.35 17.02 -17.49
CA VAL A 183 3.67 18.45 -17.31
C VAL A 183 3.12 19.28 -18.47
N ALA A 184 3.25 18.82 -19.72
CA ALA A 184 2.67 19.50 -20.89
C ALA A 184 1.16 19.68 -20.76
N GLU A 185 0.47 18.60 -20.37
CA GLU A 185 -0.97 18.59 -20.22
C GLU A 185 -1.43 19.55 -19.11
N GLU A 186 -0.78 19.55 -17.95
CA GLU A 186 -1.17 20.46 -16.86
C GLU A 186 -0.80 21.91 -17.16
N LYS A 187 0.34 22.16 -17.81
CA LYS A 187 0.70 23.50 -18.30
C LYS A 187 -0.36 24.06 -19.23
N ALA A 188 -0.93 23.25 -20.12
CA ALA A 188 -1.90 23.72 -21.11
C ALA A 188 -3.33 23.74 -20.58
N PHE A 189 -3.72 22.75 -19.77
CA PHE A 189 -5.13 22.44 -19.51
C PHE A 189 -5.50 22.34 -18.03
N ASN A 190 -4.57 22.55 -17.09
CA ASN A 190 -4.96 22.62 -15.67
C ASN A 190 -5.90 23.81 -15.47
N THR A 191 -7.10 23.54 -14.95
CA THR A 191 -8.18 24.52 -14.87
C THR A 191 -7.93 25.66 -13.87
N ARG A 192 -6.92 25.51 -13.01
CA ARG A 192 -6.58 26.45 -11.95
C ARG A 192 -5.25 27.16 -12.22
N LEU A 193 -4.26 26.40 -12.71
CA LEU A 193 -2.85 26.81 -12.77
C LEU A 193 -2.28 26.84 -14.21
N GLY A 194 -3.02 26.27 -15.17
CA GLY A 194 -2.57 26.12 -16.55
C GLY A 194 -2.88 27.33 -17.43
N GLY A 195 -2.39 27.28 -18.67
CA GLY A 195 -2.53 28.34 -19.65
C GLY A 195 -1.94 29.67 -19.17
N ASP A 196 -2.71 30.72 -19.39
CA ASP A 196 -2.38 32.10 -19.04
C ASP A 196 -2.85 32.50 -17.63
N ALA A 197 -3.23 31.54 -16.78
CA ALA A 197 -3.69 31.82 -15.43
C ALA A 197 -2.63 32.63 -14.64
N SER A 198 -3.05 33.77 -14.11
CA SER A 198 -2.23 34.58 -13.22
C SER A 198 -2.35 34.09 -11.77
N GLN A 199 -1.42 34.51 -10.91
CA GLN A 199 -1.50 34.24 -9.48
C GLN A 199 -2.81 34.78 -8.88
N GLN A 200 -3.29 35.93 -9.36
CA GLN A 200 -4.54 36.53 -8.89
C GLN A 200 -5.75 35.67 -9.27
N ASP A 201 -5.79 35.14 -10.49
CA ASP A 201 -6.85 34.23 -10.93
C ASP A 201 -6.88 32.97 -10.06
N PHE A 202 -5.70 32.38 -9.82
CA PHE A 202 -5.58 31.18 -8.99
C PHE A 202 -6.01 31.42 -7.55
N VAL A 203 -5.47 32.45 -6.89
CA VAL A 203 -5.83 32.75 -5.50
C VAL A 203 -7.32 33.06 -5.37
N GLY A 204 -7.88 33.87 -6.29
CA GLY A 204 -9.32 34.15 -6.31
C GLY A 204 -10.17 32.89 -6.49
N TYR A 205 -9.72 31.94 -7.32
CA TYR A 205 -10.36 30.64 -7.48
C TYR A 205 -10.30 29.84 -6.16
N MET A 206 -9.12 29.76 -5.54
CA MET A 206 -8.92 28.98 -4.32
C MET A 206 -9.72 29.55 -3.13
N ASP A 207 -9.77 30.87 -2.97
CA ASP A 207 -10.53 31.55 -1.92
C ASP A 207 -12.05 31.37 -2.10
N ALA A 208 -12.51 31.27 -3.36
CA ALA A 208 -13.92 31.04 -3.67
C ALA A 208 -14.37 29.57 -3.48
N MET A 209 -13.42 28.62 -3.36
CA MET A 209 -13.77 27.21 -3.14
C MET A 209 -14.30 26.99 -1.72
N GLN A 210 -15.60 26.71 -1.60
CA GLN A 210 -16.23 26.32 -0.35
C GLN A 210 -16.22 24.80 -0.18
N LEU A 211 -15.03 24.23 0.05
CA LEU A 211 -14.90 22.80 0.28
C LEU A 211 -15.39 22.43 1.69
N PRO A 212 -16.07 21.29 1.87
CA PRO A 212 -16.39 20.78 3.20
C PRO A 212 -15.14 20.63 4.06
N HIS A 213 -15.33 20.71 5.38
CA HIS A 213 -14.28 20.33 6.34
C HIS A 213 -13.79 18.91 6.03
N PRO A 214 -12.46 18.67 5.96
CA PRO A 214 -11.96 17.32 5.69
C PRO A 214 -12.46 16.34 6.76
N ARG A 215 -12.92 15.16 6.31
CA ARG A 215 -13.64 14.20 7.18
C ARG A 215 -12.77 13.60 8.28
N LEU A 216 -11.48 13.43 8.03
CA LEU A 216 -10.57 12.68 8.89
C LEU A 216 -9.44 13.53 9.48
N ILE A 217 -9.39 14.84 9.23
CA ILE A 217 -8.25 15.69 9.61
C ILE A 217 -7.95 15.67 11.12
N ASP A 218 -8.99 15.67 11.96
CA ASP A 218 -8.86 15.65 13.42
C ASP A 218 -8.30 14.34 13.98
N HIS A 219 -8.24 13.29 13.15
CA HIS A 219 -7.70 11.97 13.49
C HIS A 219 -6.39 11.69 12.75
N ALA A 220 -6.39 11.89 11.43
CA ALA A 220 -5.26 11.61 10.55
C ALA A 220 -4.06 12.49 10.86
N VAL A 221 -4.23 13.81 10.98
CA VAL A 221 -3.09 14.72 11.20
C VAL A 221 -2.38 14.42 12.53
N PRO A 222 -3.06 14.29 13.68
CA PRO A 222 -2.38 13.93 14.93
C PRO A 222 -1.64 12.58 14.88
N ALA A 223 -2.18 11.59 14.16
CA ALA A 223 -1.51 10.30 13.96
C ALA A 223 -0.29 10.42 13.04
N ASN A 224 -0.41 11.17 11.95
CA ASN A 224 0.63 11.36 10.94
C ASN A 224 1.78 12.24 11.43
N MET A 225 1.52 13.16 12.38
CA MET A 225 2.56 13.84 13.15
C MET A 225 3.43 12.90 14.00
N LYS A 226 3.06 11.62 14.11
CA LYS A 226 3.86 10.55 14.71
C LYS A 226 4.23 9.45 13.70
N SER A 227 4.20 9.76 12.41
CA SER A 227 4.39 8.82 11.30
C SER A 227 3.40 7.64 11.30
N GLY A 228 2.18 7.85 11.82
CA GLY A 228 1.16 6.79 11.92
C GLY A 228 1.35 5.85 13.11
N GLU A 229 2.17 6.24 14.10
CA GLU A 229 2.32 5.48 15.33
C GLU A 229 0.99 5.39 16.09
N LEU A 230 0.64 4.16 16.46
CA LEU A 230 -0.56 3.85 17.20
C LEU A 230 -0.35 4.06 18.70
N GLU A 231 -1.41 4.43 19.41
CA GLU A 231 -1.38 4.34 20.87
C GLU A 231 -1.17 2.88 21.32
N LYS A 232 -0.63 2.68 22.53
CA LYS A 232 -0.32 1.34 23.05
C LYS A 232 -1.54 0.42 22.94
N GLY A 233 -1.39 -0.69 22.22
CA GLY A 233 -2.45 -1.67 21.98
C GLY A 233 -3.25 -1.46 20.69
N GLY A 234 -2.93 -0.43 19.89
CA GLY A 234 -3.63 -0.14 18.62
C GLY A 234 -3.16 -0.94 17.41
N LEU A 235 -2.11 -1.77 17.54
CA LEU A 235 -1.65 -2.63 16.44
C LEU A 235 -2.80 -3.51 15.93
N PRO A 236 -2.97 -3.66 14.60
CA PRO A 236 -3.98 -4.57 14.05
C PRO A 236 -3.78 -5.95 14.65
N ALA A 237 -4.88 -6.61 15.05
CA ALA A 237 -4.81 -7.96 15.60
C ALA A 237 -4.05 -8.87 14.63
N GLU A 238 -2.87 -9.32 15.06
CA GLU A 238 -2.09 -10.29 14.31
C GLU A 238 -2.68 -11.68 14.50
N VAL A 239 -2.60 -12.50 13.47
CA VAL A 239 -2.99 -13.90 13.57
C VAL A 239 -1.97 -14.59 14.48
N THR A 240 -2.40 -15.02 15.67
CA THR A 240 -1.47 -15.55 16.69
C THR A 240 -1.33 -17.05 16.70
N TRP A 241 -2.19 -17.79 15.98
CA TRP A 241 -2.23 -19.25 16.04
C TRP A 241 -1.19 -19.94 15.14
N ALA A 242 -0.66 -19.21 14.14
CA ALA A 242 0.40 -19.65 13.23
C ALA A 242 1.10 -18.42 12.62
N PRO A 243 2.30 -18.58 12.02
CA PRO A 243 2.96 -17.53 11.25
C PRO A 243 2.25 -17.31 9.90
N VAL A 244 1.05 -16.73 9.95
CA VAL A 244 0.21 -16.50 8.77
C VAL A 244 0.62 -15.21 8.07
N HIS A 245 1.00 -15.32 6.80
CA HIS A 245 1.13 -14.18 5.89
C HIS A 245 -0.11 -14.08 4.99
N HIS A 246 -0.27 -12.94 4.31
CA HIS A 246 -1.34 -12.77 3.32
C HIS A 246 -0.73 -12.63 1.94
N THR A 247 -1.35 -13.24 0.95
CA THR A 247 -1.04 -13.01 -0.47
C THR A 247 -1.58 -11.64 -0.90
N PHE A 248 -1.10 -11.11 -2.03
CA PHE A 248 -1.62 -9.87 -2.59
C PHE A 248 -3.10 -9.98 -3.00
N SER A 249 -3.56 -11.21 -3.26
CA SER A 249 -4.99 -11.52 -3.50
C SER A 249 -5.83 -11.57 -2.21
N GLY A 250 -5.21 -11.35 -1.04
CA GLY A 250 -5.88 -11.30 0.26
C GLY A 250 -6.07 -12.65 0.96
N VAL A 251 -5.56 -13.75 0.38
CA VAL A 251 -5.69 -15.09 0.97
C VAL A 251 -4.65 -15.26 2.08
N PRO A 252 -5.04 -15.62 3.32
CA PRO A 252 -4.10 -15.98 4.38
C PRO A 252 -3.44 -17.32 4.07
N GLU A 253 -2.12 -17.39 4.22
CA GLU A 253 -1.31 -18.57 3.95
C GLU A 253 -0.41 -18.91 5.13
N VAL A 254 -0.10 -20.21 5.26
CA VAL A 254 0.88 -20.74 6.21
C VAL A 254 1.84 -21.66 5.47
N GLU A 255 3.12 -21.57 5.82
CA GLU A 255 4.16 -22.41 5.24
C GLU A 255 4.01 -23.87 5.67
N VAL A 256 4.22 -24.79 4.73
CA VAL A 256 3.95 -26.21 4.94
C VAL A 256 4.88 -26.83 5.99
N GLU A 257 6.12 -26.36 6.08
CA GLU A 257 7.11 -26.77 7.08
C GLU A 257 6.59 -26.53 8.51
N TRP A 258 5.90 -25.41 8.73
CA TRP A 258 5.28 -25.11 10.03
C TRP A 258 4.12 -26.07 10.32
N VAL A 259 3.28 -26.35 9.32
CA VAL A 259 2.13 -27.25 9.46
C VAL A 259 2.57 -28.69 9.76
N ILE A 260 3.60 -29.18 9.07
CA ILE A 260 4.20 -30.50 9.32
C ILE A 260 4.61 -30.65 10.80
N SER A 261 5.22 -29.60 11.36
CA SER A 261 5.74 -29.60 12.74
C SER A 261 4.67 -29.35 13.82
N HIS A 262 3.45 -28.93 13.44
CA HIS A 262 2.40 -28.48 14.36
C HIS A 262 1.03 -29.07 14.02
N ARG A 263 1.02 -30.27 13.44
CA ARG A 263 -0.17 -30.92 12.92
C ARG A 263 -1.27 -31.12 13.97
N ASP A 264 -0.88 -31.30 15.22
CA ASP A 264 -1.78 -31.46 16.37
C ASP A 264 -2.51 -30.15 16.75
N LYS A 265 -1.99 -28.99 16.33
CA LYS A 265 -2.53 -27.66 16.65
C LYS A 265 -3.56 -27.15 15.63
N VAL A 266 -3.70 -27.82 14.49
CA VAL A 266 -4.57 -27.38 13.40
C VAL A 266 -5.48 -28.51 12.92
N HIS A 267 -6.55 -28.14 12.23
CA HIS A 267 -7.40 -29.06 11.49
C HIS A 267 -7.05 -28.98 10.00
N ILE A 268 -6.59 -30.07 9.40
CA ILE A 268 -6.26 -30.09 7.96
C ILE A 268 -7.51 -30.50 7.16
N LEU A 269 -7.98 -29.58 6.33
CA LEU A 269 -9.09 -29.78 5.39
C LEU A 269 -8.54 -30.00 3.98
N ASP A 270 -8.55 -31.24 3.50
CA ASP A 270 -8.14 -31.60 2.15
C ASP A 270 -9.32 -31.47 1.18
N VAL A 271 -9.23 -30.50 0.27
CA VAL A 271 -10.31 -30.17 -0.68
C VAL A 271 -10.09 -30.76 -2.07
N ARG A 272 -9.22 -31.77 -2.19
CA ARG A 272 -9.04 -32.55 -3.41
C ARG A 272 -10.23 -33.47 -3.68
N GLU A 273 -10.36 -33.87 -4.94
CA GLU A 273 -11.36 -34.86 -5.35
C GLU A 273 -10.94 -36.27 -4.93
N ALA A 274 -11.91 -37.17 -4.75
CA ALA A 274 -11.65 -38.55 -4.32
C ALA A 274 -10.63 -39.28 -5.22
N ALA A 275 -10.69 -39.06 -6.54
CA ALA A 275 -9.78 -39.65 -7.52
C ALA A 275 -8.31 -39.24 -7.32
N GLU A 276 -8.03 -38.07 -6.71
CA GLU A 276 -6.66 -37.64 -6.39
C GLU A 276 -6.11 -38.32 -5.12
N LEU A 277 -6.98 -38.91 -4.31
CA LEU A 277 -6.67 -39.53 -3.02
C LEU A 277 -6.59 -41.06 -3.10
N GLU A 278 -7.02 -41.65 -4.22
CA GLU A 278 -6.91 -43.09 -4.49
C GLU A 278 -5.44 -43.57 -4.52
N ASN A 279 -4.49 -42.67 -4.81
CA ASN A 279 -3.06 -42.93 -4.62
C ASN A 279 -2.66 -42.71 -3.15
N SER A 280 -2.42 -43.82 -2.43
CA SER A 280 -2.14 -43.80 -0.98
C SER A 280 -0.91 -42.97 -0.57
N VAL A 281 0.03 -42.71 -1.49
CA VAL A 281 1.26 -41.95 -1.24
C VAL A 281 0.98 -40.47 -0.93
N ASP A 282 -0.12 -39.93 -1.47
CA ASP A 282 -0.46 -38.51 -1.32
C ASP A 282 -1.55 -38.31 -0.25
N ARG A 283 -1.99 -39.38 0.43
CA ARG A 283 -3.01 -39.30 1.47
C ARG A 283 -2.36 -39.08 2.83
N LEU A 284 -2.68 -37.93 3.40
CA LEU A 284 -2.28 -37.55 4.74
C LEU A 284 -3.17 -38.22 5.79
N GLU A 285 -2.59 -38.84 6.84
CA GLU A 285 -3.36 -39.41 7.96
C GLU A 285 -4.05 -38.32 8.79
N ASN A 286 -5.17 -38.58 9.47
CA ASN A 286 -5.82 -37.58 10.34
C ASN A 286 -6.17 -36.25 9.65
N THR A 287 -6.53 -36.29 8.35
CA THR A 287 -7.09 -35.14 7.63
C THR A 287 -8.57 -35.37 7.32
N GLN A 288 -9.36 -34.30 7.32
CA GLN A 288 -10.73 -34.34 6.81
C GLN A 288 -10.67 -34.13 5.30
N VAL A 289 -11.28 -35.03 4.54
CA VAL A 289 -11.45 -34.88 3.10
C VAL A 289 -12.85 -34.32 2.84
N LEU A 290 -12.92 -33.14 2.24
CA LEU A 290 -14.17 -32.53 1.81
C LEU A 290 -13.91 -31.78 0.50
N PRO A 291 -14.22 -32.38 -0.67
CA PRO A 291 -13.93 -31.77 -1.97
C PRO A 291 -14.47 -30.35 -2.07
N LEU A 292 -13.73 -29.46 -2.73
CA LEU A 292 -14.11 -28.06 -2.87
C LEU A 292 -15.54 -27.88 -3.42
N THR A 293 -15.94 -28.77 -4.33
CA THR A 293 -17.28 -28.78 -4.96
C THR A 293 -18.42 -29.03 -3.98
N GLN A 294 -18.14 -29.63 -2.83
CA GLN A 294 -19.11 -30.00 -1.78
C GLN A 294 -19.02 -29.07 -0.56
N LEU A 295 -17.93 -28.32 -0.43
CA LEU A 295 -17.60 -27.53 0.77
C LEU A 295 -18.70 -26.55 1.17
N ARG A 296 -19.36 -25.89 0.21
CA ARG A 296 -20.43 -24.91 0.51
C ARG A 296 -21.65 -25.57 1.14
N ASP A 297 -21.99 -26.78 0.70
CA ASP A 297 -23.17 -27.50 1.17
C ASP A 297 -22.93 -28.23 2.50
N ALA A 298 -21.67 -28.49 2.84
CA ALA A 298 -21.24 -29.24 4.02
C ALA A 298 -20.38 -28.40 4.99
N ILE A 299 -20.58 -27.08 5.00
CA ILE A 299 -19.73 -26.18 5.79
C ILE A 299 -19.83 -26.43 7.30
N ASP A 300 -21.02 -26.84 7.75
CA ASP A 300 -21.31 -27.18 9.16
C ASP A 300 -20.54 -28.43 9.63
N GLU A 301 -19.98 -29.22 8.70
CA GLU A 301 -19.15 -30.38 9.02
C GLU A 301 -17.68 -30.01 9.30
N VAL A 302 -17.26 -28.75 9.05
CA VAL A 302 -15.89 -28.31 9.27
C VAL A 302 -15.70 -27.94 10.75
N PRO A 303 -14.88 -28.68 11.53
CA PRO A 303 -14.63 -28.37 12.92
C PRO A 303 -13.96 -27.00 13.08
N THR A 304 -14.38 -26.27 14.11
CA THR A 304 -13.87 -24.92 14.44
C THR A 304 -13.22 -24.85 15.83
N ASP A 305 -13.02 -26.01 16.48
CA ASP A 305 -12.30 -26.14 17.75
C ASP A 305 -10.79 -25.84 17.62
N LYS A 306 -10.25 -25.97 16.41
CA LYS A 306 -8.88 -25.60 16.04
C LYS A 306 -8.90 -24.72 14.77
N PRO A 307 -7.83 -23.95 14.53
CA PRO A 307 -7.64 -23.29 13.24
C PRO A 307 -7.65 -24.29 12.08
N VAL A 308 -8.28 -23.93 10.97
CA VAL A 308 -8.41 -24.80 9.79
C VAL A 308 -7.36 -24.42 8.76
N VAL A 309 -6.55 -25.39 8.33
CA VAL A 309 -5.61 -25.22 7.22
C VAL A 309 -6.09 -26.00 6.01
N CYS A 310 -6.34 -25.29 4.91
CA CYS A 310 -6.86 -25.88 3.69
C CYS A 310 -5.72 -26.41 2.82
N LEU A 311 -5.88 -27.62 2.32
CA LEU A 311 -4.90 -28.33 1.50
C LEU A 311 -5.54 -28.73 0.17
N CYS A 312 -4.80 -28.54 -0.92
CA CYS A 312 -5.09 -29.22 -2.17
C CYS A 312 -3.80 -29.63 -2.87
N ARG A 313 -3.85 -30.07 -4.13
CA ARG A 313 -2.65 -30.47 -4.88
C ARG A 313 -1.57 -29.39 -4.91
N SER A 314 -1.92 -28.13 -5.17
CA SER A 314 -0.95 -27.05 -5.45
C SER A 314 -1.24 -25.73 -4.74
N GLY A 315 -2.13 -25.72 -3.75
CA GLY A 315 -2.54 -24.50 -3.02
C GLY A 315 -3.66 -23.69 -3.69
N ARG A 316 -4.02 -23.96 -4.95
CA ARG A 316 -4.98 -23.12 -5.71
C ARG A 316 -6.44 -23.30 -5.30
N ARG A 317 -6.91 -24.56 -5.23
CA ARG A 317 -8.28 -24.88 -4.79
C ARG A 317 -8.48 -24.63 -3.30
N SER A 318 -7.45 -24.87 -2.50
CA SER A 318 -7.48 -24.60 -1.06
C SER A 318 -7.53 -23.10 -0.74
N ALA A 319 -6.93 -22.23 -1.57
CA ALA A 319 -7.15 -20.79 -1.46
C ALA A 319 -8.62 -20.39 -1.66
N MET A 320 -9.34 -21.01 -2.60
CA MET A 320 -10.79 -20.81 -2.75
C MET A 320 -11.57 -21.37 -1.54
N ALA A 321 -11.16 -22.52 -1.00
CA ALA A 321 -11.76 -23.08 0.21
C ALA A 321 -11.65 -22.11 1.40
N VAL A 322 -10.49 -21.47 1.58
CA VAL A 322 -10.29 -20.42 2.59
C VAL A 322 -11.30 -19.30 2.45
N ASN A 323 -11.50 -18.77 1.24
CA ASN A 323 -12.49 -17.72 1.01
C ASN A 323 -13.92 -18.18 1.35
N ILE A 324 -14.30 -19.40 0.96
CA ILE A 324 -15.60 -19.99 1.29
C ILE A 324 -15.81 -20.07 2.81
N LEU A 325 -14.78 -20.51 3.54
CA LEU A 325 -14.83 -20.61 5.00
C LEU A 325 -14.93 -19.23 5.67
N GLN A 326 -14.18 -18.24 5.18
CA GLN A 326 -14.24 -16.86 5.68
C GLN A 326 -15.61 -16.22 5.42
N GLU A 327 -16.20 -16.43 4.23
CA GLU A 327 -17.57 -15.98 3.88
C GLU A 327 -18.62 -16.56 4.85
N ALA A 328 -18.39 -17.78 5.35
CA ALA A 328 -19.25 -18.44 6.32
C ALA A 328 -18.95 -18.09 7.79
N GLY A 329 -18.02 -17.17 8.05
CA GLY A 329 -17.67 -16.71 9.39
C GLY A 329 -16.59 -17.53 10.11
N ILE A 330 -15.96 -18.49 9.44
CA ILE A 330 -14.82 -19.25 9.99
C ILE A 330 -13.55 -18.45 9.69
N THR A 331 -13.04 -17.70 10.67
CA THR A 331 -11.97 -16.71 10.47
C THR A 331 -10.56 -17.22 10.78
N ASN A 332 -10.42 -18.24 11.63
CA ASN A 332 -9.12 -18.86 11.94
C ASN A 332 -8.75 -19.89 10.88
N VAL A 333 -8.54 -19.41 9.65
CA VAL A 333 -8.29 -20.26 8.48
C VAL A 333 -7.09 -19.77 7.68
N ALA A 334 -6.34 -20.70 7.09
CA ALA A 334 -5.26 -20.39 6.16
C ALA A 334 -5.12 -21.45 5.06
N ASN A 335 -4.53 -21.07 3.94
CA ASN A 335 -4.16 -21.97 2.86
C ASN A 335 -2.74 -22.51 3.10
N ILE A 336 -2.51 -23.80 2.88
CA ILE A 336 -1.16 -24.37 2.92
C ILE A 336 -0.42 -23.98 1.64
N SER A 337 0.64 -23.18 1.80
CA SER A 337 1.48 -22.71 0.69
C SER A 337 2.06 -23.88 -0.11
N GLY A 338 1.96 -23.82 -1.44
CA GLY A 338 2.43 -24.87 -2.36
C GLY A 338 1.63 -26.18 -2.37
N GLY A 339 0.71 -26.40 -1.42
CA GLY A 339 -0.13 -27.60 -1.32
C GLY A 339 0.66 -28.91 -1.18
N MET A 340 0.04 -30.01 -1.60
CA MET A 340 0.64 -31.34 -1.52
C MET A 340 1.94 -31.50 -2.30
N LEU A 341 2.09 -30.81 -3.45
CA LEU A 341 3.34 -30.86 -4.21
C LEU A 341 4.54 -30.44 -3.35
N ARG A 342 4.39 -29.33 -2.61
CA ARG A 342 5.44 -28.85 -1.69
C ARG A 342 5.57 -29.74 -0.46
N TRP A 343 4.44 -30.25 0.05
CA TRP A 343 4.46 -31.19 1.19
C TRP A 343 5.32 -32.43 0.90
N ILE A 344 5.18 -33.02 -0.30
CA ILE A 344 5.92 -34.21 -0.72
C ILE A 344 7.41 -33.91 -0.90
N GLU A 345 7.79 -32.73 -1.39
CA GLU A 345 9.20 -32.32 -1.50
C GLU A 345 9.93 -32.28 -0.15
N LEU A 346 9.19 -32.13 0.96
CA LEU A 346 9.73 -31.92 2.30
C LEU A 346 9.57 -33.12 3.25
N SER A 347 8.85 -34.17 2.82
CA SER A 347 8.56 -35.38 3.61
C SER A 347 9.50 -36.52 3.27
#